data_AF-A0A944QBU7-F1
#
_entry.id   AF-A0A944QBU7-F1
#
_cell.length_a   1.000
_cell.length_b   1.000
_cell.length_c   1.000
_cell.angle_alpha   90.00
_cell.angle_beta   90.00
_cell.angle_gamma   90.00
#
_symmetry.space_group_name_H-M   'P 1'
#
loop_
_entity.id
_entity.type
_entity.pdbx_description
1 polymer ?
#
loop_
_entity_poly.entity_id
_entity_poly.type
_entity_poly.pdbx_seq_one_letter_code
_entity_poly.pdbx_strand_id
1 'polypeptide(L)'
;EAAVVGAEDETTGQAVVAFVILRGDASNKGDETVQELKNHVGKEIGPIAKPKHILVVPELPKTRSGKIMRRLLKDVAEGREVGDATTLSDPTIMQEIANSLRK
;
A
#
# COMPACT_ATOMS: atom_id res chain seq x y z
N GLU A 1 -2.98 -9.78 3.09
CA GLU A 1 -2.77 -9.59 1.62
C GLU A 1 -1.95 -8.32 1.43
N ALA A 2 -1.19 -8.18 0.34
CA ALA A 2 -0.38 -6.99 0.13
C ALA A 2 -0.29 -6.60 -1.36
N ALA A 3 -0.13 -5.31 -1.60
CA ALA A 3 0.20 -4.75 -2.90
C ALA A 3 1.37 -3.78 -2.75
N VAL A 4 2.32 -3.81 -3.69
CA VAL A 4 3.52 -2.97 -3.66
C VAL A 4 3.58 -2.17 -4.95
N VAL A 5 3.94 -0.90 -4.82
CA VAL A 5 4.15 0.03 -5.93
C VAL A 5 5.43 0.84 -5.70
N GLY A 6 6.03 1.29 -6.79
CA GLY A 6 7.05 2.35 -6.74
C GLY A 6 6.37 3.71 -6.81
N ALA A 7 6.73 4.60 -5.90
CA ALA A 7 6.33 6.01 -5.90
C ALA A 7 7.56 6.91 -6.08
N GLU A 8 7.36 8.10 -6.61
CA GLU A 8 8.42 9.10 -6.76
C GLU A 8 9.09 9.43 -5.40
N ASP A 9 10.41 9.51 -5.42
CA ASP A 9 11.22 9.83 -4.24
C ASP A 9 12.36 10.77 -4.64
N GLU A 10 12.47 11.93 -3.99
CA GLU A 10 13.48 12.93 -4.33
C GLU A 10 14.92 12.44 -4.12
N THR A 11 15.14 11.49 -3.21
CA THR A 11 16.48 11.00 -2.87
C THR A 11 16.88 9.78 -3.67
N THR A 12 15.95 8.82 -3.84
CA THR A 12 16.25 7.53 -4.49
C THR A 12 15.65 7.40 -5.89
N GLY A 13 14.97 8.44 -6.39
CA GLY A 13 14.20 8.44 -7.64
C GLY A 13 12.88 7.70 -7.51
N GLN A 14 12.91 6.48 -6.97
CA GLN A 14 11.72 5.71 -6.60
C GLN A 14 11.88 5.10 -5.20
N ALA A 15 10.78 5.11 -4.44
CA ALA A 15 10.65 4.43 -3.16
C ALA A 15 9.64 3.29 -3.24
N VAL A 16 9.93 2.20 -2.52
CA VAL A 16 9.01 1.07 -2.38
C VAL A 16 7.92 1.43 -1.36
N VAL A 17 6.67 1.42 -1.81
CA VAL A 17 5.49 1.66 -0.98
C VAL A 17 4.62 0.41 -0.97
N ALA A 18 4.38 -0.14 0.23
CA ALA A 18 3.57 -1.34 0.41
C ALA A 18 2.23 -0.99 1.07
N PHE A 19 1.14 -1.51 0.52
CA PHE A 19 -0.20 -1.49 1.09
C PHE A 19 -0.52 -2.88 1.62
N VAL A 20 -0.82 -2.98 2.91
CA VAL A 20 -0.95 -4.27 3.60
C VAL A 20 -2.29 -4.34 4.33
N ILE A 21 -3.00 -5.44 4.09
CA ILE A 21 -4.19 -5.81 4.88
C ILE A 21 -3.73 -6.79 5.95
N LEU A 22 -3.79 -6.35 7.22
CA LEU A 22 -3.55 -7.18 8.39
C LEU A 22 -4.81 -8.00 8.74
N ARG A 23 -4.62 -9.18 9.34
CA ARG A 23 -5.71 -10.06 9.77
C ARG A 23 -5.45 -10.54 11.19
N GLY A 24 -6.54 -10.83 11.93
CA GLY A 24 -6.46 -11.32 13.30
C GLY A 24 -5.73 -10.35 14.22
N ASP A 25 -5.00 -10.87 15.20
CA ASP A 25 -4.36 -10.10 16.27
C ASP A 25 -3.31 -9.08 15.77
N ALA A 26 -2.85 -9.22 14.52
CA ALA A 26 -1.94 -8.27 13.90
C ALA A 26 -2.56 -6.88 13.72
N SER A 27 -3.90 -6.75 13.64
CA SER A 27 -4.55 -5.43 13.51
C SER A 27 -4.35 -4.53 14.74
N ASN A 28 -4.05 -5.13 15.90
CA ASN A 28 -3.96 -4.40 17.17
C ASN A 28 -2.54 -3.92 17.49
N LYS A 29 -1.56 -4.27 16.65
CA LYS A 29 -0.13 -4.02 16.88
C LYS A 29 0.51 -3.03 15.91
N GLY A 30 -0.28 -2.48 14.97
CA GLY A 30 0.05 -1.38 14.06
C GLY A 30 1.55 -1.20 13.76
N ASP A 31 2.19 -0.29 14.50
CA ASP A 31 3.57 0.13 14.28
C ASP A 31 4.62 -0.96 14.54
N GLU A 32 4.41 -1.82 15.53
CA GLU A 32 5.27 -2.98 15.81
C GLU A 32 5.28 -3.92 14.60
N THR A 33 4.09 -4.26 14.10
CA THR A 33 3.92 -5.12 12.93
C THR A 33 4.51 -4.48 11.66
N VAL A 34 4.37 -3.17 11.49
CA VAL A 34 5.00 -2.47 10.35
C VAL A 34 6.52 -2.61 10.36
N GLN A 35 7.17 -2.45 11.53
CA GLN A 35 8.61 -2.61 11.65
C GLN A 35 9.06 -4.06 11.39
N GLU A 36 8.32 -5.03 11.94
CA GLU A 36 8.56 -6.44 11.67
C GLU A 36 8.49 -6.76 10.17
N LEU A 37 7.47 -6.25 9.46
CA LEU A 37 7.32 -6.43 8.02
C LEU A 37 8.47 -5.79 7.23
N LYS A 38 8.89 -4.57 7.58
CA LYS A 38 10.04 -3.91 6.94
C LYS A 38 11.32 -4.73 7.13
N ASN A 39 11.55 -5.22 8.33
CA ASN A 39 12.72 -6.03 8.65
C ASN A 39 12.68 -7.39 7.95
N HIS A 40 11.51 -8.00 7.85
CA HIS A 40 11.31 -9.24 7.11
C HIS A 40 11.70 -9.08 5.64
N VAL A 41 11.19 -8.06 4.94
CA VAL A 41 11.58 -7.80 3.53
C VAL A 41 13.08 -7.57 3.40
N GLY A 42 13.68 -6.82 4.33
CA GLY A 42 15.11 -6.58 4.33
C GLY A 42 15.96 -7.83 4.56
N LYS A 43 15.43 -8.82 5.28
CA LYS A 43 16.08 -10.11 5.50
C LYS A 43 15.93 -11.03 4.29
N GLU A 44 14.74 -11.11 3.70
CA GLU A 44 14.45 -12.06 2.62
C GLU A 44 14.95 -11.60 1.24
N ILE A 45 14.92 -10.29 0.96
CA ILE A 45 15.31 -9.74 -0.35
C ILE A 45 16.58 -8.88 -0.25
N GLY A 46 16.71 -8.12 0.83
CA GLY A 46 17.89 -7.29 1.10
C GLY A 46 17.54 -5.84 1.44
N PRO A 47 18.51 -5.05 1.97
CA PRO A 47 18.28 -3.69 2.43
C PRO A 47 17.68 -2.75 1.38
N ILE A 48 18.04 -2.93 0.10
CA ILE A 48 17.55 -2.10 -1.02
C ILE A 48 16.05 -2.28 -1.29
N ALA A 49 15.48 -3.43 -0.93
CA ALA A 49 14.07 -3.75 -1.15
C ALA A 49 13.18 -3.37 0.05
N LYS A 50 13.75 -2.88 1.15
CA LYS A 50 12.98 -2.49 2.33
C LYS A 50 11.96 -1.41 1.94
N PRO A 51 10.65 -1.63 2.19
CA PRO A 51 9.65 -0.61 1.93
C PRO A 51 9.94 0.65 2.75
N LYS A 52 10.04 1.80 2.08
CA LYS A 52 10.17 3.10 2.75
C LYS A 52 8.89 3.37 3.55
N HIS A 53 7.75 3.06 2.95
CA HIS A 53 6.44 3.18 3.55
C HIS A 53 5.68 1.85 3.51
N ILE A 54 5.07 1.50 4.64
CA ILE A 54 4.07 0.43 4.73
C ILE A 54 2.80 1.07 5.27
N LEU A 55 1.71 0.90 4.54
CA LEU A 55 0.42 1.50 4.80
C LEU A 55 -0.56 0.37 5.11
N VAL A 56 -1.06 0.36 6.34
CA VAL A 56 -2.10 -0.59 6.72
C VAL A 56 -3.43 -0.08 6.20
N VAL A 57 -4.08 -0.85 5.35
CA VAL A 57 -5.35 -0.48 4.71
C VAL A 57 -6.42 -1.54 5.01
N PRO A 58 -7.70 -1.15 5.10
CA PRO A 58 -8.77 -2.11 5.36
C PRO A 58 -8.94 -3.08 4.18
N GLU A 59 -8.82 -2.58 2.95
CA GLU A 59 -8.91 -3.37 1.72
C GLU A 59 -8.10 -2.74 0.57
N LEU A 60 -7.87 -3.52 -0.50
CA LEU A 60 -7.16 -3.11 -1.70
C LEU A 60 -8.13 -2.92 -2.87
N PRO A 61 -7.90 -1.94 -3.76
CA PRO A 61 -8.77 -1.70 -4.90
C PRO A 61 -8.68 -2.85 -5.89
N LYS A 62 -9.79 -3.56 -6.06
CA LYS A 62 -9.90 -4.74 -6.95
C LYS A 62 -10.92 -4.49 -8.05
N THR A 63 -10.65 -5.03 -9.23
CA THR A 63 -11.64 -5.13 -10.30
C THR A 63 -12.73 -6.13 -9.92
N ARG A 64 -13.85 -6.16 -10.66
CA ARG A 64 -14.88 -7.20 -10.52
C ARG A 64 -14.37 -8.64 -10.72
N SER A 65 -13.20 -8.81 -11.35
CA SER A 65 -12.51 -10.09 -11.51
C SER A 65 -11.49 -10.39 -10.41
N GLY A 66 -11.40 -9.55 -9.38
CA GLY A 66 -10.49 -9.70 -8.24
C GLY A 66 -9.05 -9.25 -8.50
N LYS A 67 -8.74 -8.65 -9.66
CA LYS A 67 -7.40 -8.16 -9.95
C LYS A 67 -7.13 -6.86 -9.20
N ILE A 68 -5.99 -6.78 -8.51
CA ILE A 68 -5.57 -5.57 -7.79
C ILE A 68 -5.21 -4.46 -8.80
N MET A 69 -5.86 -3.31 -8.69
CA MET A 69 -5.60 -2.13 -9.52
C MET A 69 -4.43 -1.30 -8.96
N ARG A 70 -3.20 -1.82 -9.10
CA ARG A 70 -1.98 -1.18 -8.58
C ARG A 70 -1.75 0.24 -9.11
N ARG A 71 -2.26 0.58 -10.30
CA ARG A 71 -2.19 1.95 -10.85
C ARG A 71 -2.79 2.97 -9.87
N LEU A 72 -3.97 2.69 -9.33
CA LEU A 72 -4.66 3.61 -8.41
C LEU A 72 -3.90 3.77 -7.09
N LEU A 73 -3.29 2.68 -6.61
CA LEU A 73 -2.41 2.72 -5.44
C LEU A 73 -1.16 3.57 -5.67
N LYS A 74 -0.61 3.56 -6.89
CA LYS A 74 0.51 4.43 -7.27
C LYS A 74 0.09 5.91 -7.29
N ASP A 75 -1.05 6.23 -7.89
CA ASP A 75 -1.57 7.60 -7.92
C ASP A 75 -1.73 8.14 -6.48
N VAL A 76 -2.27 7.32 -5.58
CA VAL A 76 -2.40 7.62 -4.15
C VAL A 76 -1.03 7.80 -3.46
N ALA A 77 -0.08 6.91 -3.70
CA ALA A 77 1.24 6.96 -3.09
C ALA A 77 2.05 8.20 -3.51
N GLU A 78 1.78 8.73 -4.70
CA GLU A 78 2.40 9.96 -5.23
C GLU A 78 1.58 11.22 -4.91
N GLY A 79 0.48 11.10 -4.13
CA GLY A 79 -0.39 12.23 -3.79
C GLY A 79 -1.12 12.85 -4.99
N ARG A 80 -1.23 12.11 -6.10
CA ARG A 80 -1.92 12.55 -7.32
C ARG A 80 -3.41 12.26 -7.22
N GLU A 81 -4.20 12.97 -8.03
CA GLU A 81 -5.62 12.66 -8.17
C GLU A 81 -5.79 11.24 -8.73
N VAL A 82 -6.66 10.46 -8.09
CA VAL A 82 -6.92 9.08 -8.46
C VAL A 82 -7.61 9.06 -9.82
N GLY A 83 -6.99 8.43 -10.82
CA GLY A 83 -7.57 8.29 -12.15
C GLY A 83 -8.81 7.38 -12.18
N ASP A 84 -9.34 7.11 -13.38
CA ASP A 84 -10.60 6.35 -13.57
C ASP A 84 -10.66 5.02 -12.76
N ALA A 85 -11.72 4.90 -11.97
CA ALA A 85 -12.00 3.81 -11.04
C ALA A 85 -13.30 3.05 -11.38
N THR A 86 -13.91 3.31 -12.54
CA THR A 86 -15.22 2.73 -12.95
C THR A 86 -15.26 1.20 -12.99
N THR A 87 -14.11 0.56 -13.14
CA THR A 87 -13.97 -0.91 -13.17
C THR A 87 -13.76 -1.56 -11.80
N LEU A 88 -13.65 -0.76 -10.73
CA LEU A 88 -13.59 -1.27 -9.37
C LEU A 88 -14.88 -2.01 -9.00
N SER A 89 -14.73 -3.06 -8.20
CA SER A 89 -15.86 -3.69 -7.53
C SER A 89 -16.51 -2.73 -6.53
N ASP A 90 -15.69 -1.94 -5.84
CA ASP A 90 -16.10 -0.92 -4.88
C ASP A 90 -15.26 0.35 -5.04
N PRO A 91 -15.84 1.47 -5.54
CA PRO A 91 -15.13 2.74 -5.65
C PRO A 91 -14.83 3.43 -4.31
N THR A 92 -15.58 3.12 -3.25
CA THR A 92 -15.45 3.79 -1.94
C THR A 92 -14.10 3.49 -1.28
N ILE A 93 -13.51 2.34 -1.61
CA ILE A 93 -12.21 1.92 -1.06
C ILE A 93 -11.08 2.92 -1.31
N MET A 94 -11.15 3.67 -2.41
CA MET A 94 -10.13 4.67 -2.72
C MET A 94 -10.15 5.83 -1.74
N GLN A 95 -11.33 6.22 -1.27
CA GLN A 95 -11.47 7.26 -0.24
C GLN A 95 -10.97 6.75 1.11
N GLU A 96 -11.26 5.50 1.47
CA GLU A 96 -10.76 4.89 2.72
C GLU A 96 -9.24 4.80 2.76
N ILE A 97 -8.62 4.40 1.65
CA ILE A 97 -7.15 4.36 1.53
C ILE A 97 -6.57 5.77 1.64
N ALA A 98 -7.15 6.76 0.95
CA ALA A 98 -6.72 8.14 1.03
C ALA A 98 -6.85 8.72 2.45
N ASN A 99 -7.92 8.36 3.18
CA ASN A 99 -8.12 8.77 4.57
C ASN A 99 -7.12 8.10 5.52
N SER A 100 -6.75 6.85 5.26
CA SER A 100 -5.77 6.11 6.05
C SER A 100 -4.35 6.69 5.93
N LEU A 101 -4.07 7.44 4.86
CA LEU A 101 -2.78 8.13 4.64
C LEU A 101 -2.64 9.46 5.38
N ARG A 102 -3.77 10.06 5.77
CA ARG A 102 -3.80 11.37 6.46
C ARG A 102 -3.73 11.25 7.99
N LYS A 103 -3.82 10.02 8.51
CA LYS A 103 -3.64 9.70 9.92
C LYS A 103 -2.17 9.41 10.21
#